data_AF-A0A933C1N1-F1
#
_entry.id   AF-A0A933C1N1-F1
#
_cell.length_a   1.000
_cell.length_b   1.000
_cell.length_c   1.000
_cell.angle_alpha   90.00
_cell.angle_beta   90.00
_cell.angle_gamma   90.00
#
_symmetry.space_group_name_H-M   'P 1'
#
loop_
_entity.id
_entity.type
_entity.pdbx_description
1 polymer ?
#
loop_
_entity_poly.entity_id
_entity_poly.type
_entity_poly.pdbx_seq_one_letter_code
_entity_poly.pdbx_strand_id
1 'polypeptide(L)'
;GEVAVVDAELFAGADTLAGYDNPVNRRFAFAPLAGAGLTEADGELVFDLEEDARMVGLHRVVKTFTAARAAVLHVAGERLPLGAGDVIRMSPSHKYEERTFLELLSAADLDIVQVFRSPDTRFLMAAVRAR
;
A
#
# COMPACT_ATOMS: atom_id res chain seq x y z
N GLY A 1 15.25 14.14 23.82
CA GLY A 1 15.15 14.07 22.35
C GLY A 1 13.93 13.25 22.01
N GLU A 2 13.14 13.73 21.04
CA GLU A 2 12.02 12.99 20.48
C GLU A 2 12.52 11.70 19.81
N VAL A 3 11.73 10.63 19.90
CA VAL A 3 11.97 9.38 19.19
C VAL A 3 10.74 9.13 18.34
N ALA A 4 10.96 8.95 17.03
CA ALA A 4 9.91 8.50 16.12
C ALA A 4 9.96 6.99 15.98
N VAL A 5 8.81 6.40 15.70
CA VAL A 5 8.68 4.97 15.39
C VAL A 5 8.19 4.87 13.96
N VAL A 6 8.93 4.14 13.13
CA VAL A 6 8.61 3.92 11.72
C VAL A 6 8.48 2.42 11.50
N ASP A 7 7.38 1.99 10.91
CA ASP A 7 7.13 0.59 10.57
C ASP A 7 7.27 0.33 9.07
N ALA A 8 7.56 -0.92 8.74
CA ALA A 8 7.60 -1.42 7.38
C ALA A 8 7.06 -2.84 7.33
N GLU A 9 6.21 -3.12 6.35
CA GLU A 9 5.87 -4.48 5.97
C GLU A 9 6.94 -5.02 5.04
N LEU A 10 7.48 -6.19 5.37
CA LEU A 10 8.51 -6.85 4.58
C LEU A 10 7.91 -7.54 3.35
N PHE A 11 8.65 -7.45 2.25
CA PHE A 11 8.35 -8.19 1.04
C PHE A 11 8.66 -9.69 1.22
N ALA A 12 7.76 -10.55 0.76
CA ALA A 12 7.91 -12.00 0.88
C ALA A 12 7.42 -12.74 -0.37
N GLY A 13 7.69 -12.19 -1.55
CA GLY A 13 7.32 -12.83 -2.81
C GLY A 13 5.81 -12.96 -2.98
N ALA A 14 5.37 -14.13 -3.44
CA ALA A 14 3.96 -14.43 -3.72
C ALA A 14 3.06 -14.33 -2.48
N ASP A 15 3.59 -14.62 -1.29
CA ASP A 15 2.82 -14.57 -0.04
C ASP A 15 2.36 -13.16 0.31
N THR A 16 3.08 -12.13 -0.16
CA THR A 16 2.66 -10.74 -0.02
C THR A 16 1.32 -10.49 -0.73
N LEU A 17 1.14 -11.01 -1.95
CA LEU A 17 -0.10 -10.78 -2.70
C LEU A 17 -1.26 -11.60 -2.11
N ALA A 18 -1.02 -12.86 -1.73
CA ALA A 18 -2.01 -13.70 -1.06
C ALA A 18 -2.50 -13.08 0.26
N GLY A 19 -1.61 -12.39 0.97
CA GLY A 19 -1.95 -11.60 2.13
C GLY A 19 -2.95 -10.49 1.84
N TYR A 20 -2.98 -9.90 0.63
CA TYR A 20 -3.92 -8.82 0.27
C TYR A 20 -5.19 -9.34 -0.40
N ASP A 21 -5.08 -10.41 -1.20
CA ASP A 21 -6.19 -10.97 -1.96
C ASP A 21 -7.03 -11.98 -1.15
N ASN A 22 -7.47 -11.55 0.03
CA ASN A 22 -8.41 -12.29 0.86
C ASN A 22 -9.64 -11.42 1.18
N PRO A 23 -10.81 -12.00 1.54
CA PRO A 23 -12.05 -11.24 1.69
C PRO A 23 -11.96 -10.05 2.67
N VAL A 24 -11.20 -10.19 3.77
CA VAL A 24 -11.05 -9.13 4.77
C VAL A 24 -10.25 -7.96 4.20
N ASN A 25 -9.10 -8.24 3.59
CA ASN A 25 -8.23 -7.20 3.05
C ASN A 25 -8.80 -6.59 1.76
N ARG A 26 -9.52 -7.35 0.95
CA ARG A 26 -10.30 -6.81 -0.19
C ARG A 26 -11.34 -5.81 0.28
N ARG A 27 -12.12 -6.14 1.31
CA ARG A 27 -13.12 -5.22 1.89
C ARG A 27 -12.46 -3.95 2.44
N PHE A 28 -11.34 -4.10 3.14
CA PHE A 28 -10.59 -2.95 3.65
C PHE A 28 -10.04 -2.08 2.50
N ALA A 29 -9.45 -2.68 1.48
CA ALA A 29 -8.93 -1.99 0.31
C ALA A 29 -10.02 -1.30 -0.51
N PHE A 30 -11.24 -1.85 -0.54
CA PHE A 30 -12.38 -1.26 -1.24
C PHE A 30 -13.02 -0.08 -0.49
N ALA A 31 -12.82 0.03 0.83
CA ALA A 31 -13.49 1.03 1.67
C ALA A 31 -13.38 2.49 1.16
N PRO A 32 -12.23 2.97 0.62
CA PRO A 32 -12.15 4.31 0.04
C PRO A 32 -13.06 4.51 -1.18
N LEU A 33 -13.20 3.48 -2.04
CA LEU A 33 -14.10 3.53 -3.21
C LEU A 33 -15.56 3.52 -2.76
N ALA A 34 -15.89 2.72 -1.75
CA ALA A 34 -17.21 2.72 -1.12
C ALA A 34 -17.56 4.09 -0.53
N GLY A 35 -16.62 4.71 0.19
CA GLY A 35 -16.76 6.07 0.71
C GLY A 35 -16.96 7.13 -0.39
N ALA A 36 -16.46 6.85 -1.60
CA ALA A 36 -16.65 7.68 -2.79
C ALA A 36 -17.87 7.29 -3.64
N GLY A 37 -18.75 6.41 -3.14
CA GLY A 37 -20.03 6.10 -3.77
C GLY A 37 -20.03 4.92 -4.75
N LEU A 38 -18.92 4.16 -4.85
CA LEU A 38 -18.88 2.92 -5.63
C LEU A 38 -19.29 1.70 -4.81
N THR A 39 -19.75 0.67 -5.50
CA THR A 39 -20.09 -0.64 -4.94
C THR A 39 -19.30 -1.72 -5.64
N GLU A 40 -19.21 -2.91 -5.04
CA GLU A 40 -18.56 -4.07 -5.68
C GLU A 40 -19.26 -4.51 -6.98
N ALA A 41 -20.52 -4.08 -7.22
CA ALA A 41 -21.22 -4.32 -8.48
C ALA A 41 -20.81 -3.36 -9.61
N ASP A 42 -20.07 -2.28 -9.30
CA ASP A 42 -19.66 -1.28 -10.30
C ASP A 42 -18.40 -1.69 -11.07
N GLY A 43 -17.69 -2.72 -10.64
CA GLY A 43 -16.43 -3.13 -11.23
C GLY A 43 -15.64 -4.09 -10.37
N GLU A 44 -14.40 -4.31 -10.75
CA GLU A 44 -13.52 -5.29 -10.10
C GLU A 44 -12.28 -4.62 -9.50
N LEU A 45 -11.97 -4.97 -8.26
CA LEU A 45 -10.71 -4.61 -7.60
C LEU A 45 -9.68 -5.71 -7.87
N VAL A 46 -8.56 -5.34 -8.48
CA VAL A 46 -7.43 -6.21 -8.80
C VAL A 46 -6.21 -5.77 -8.00
N PHE A 47 -5.42 -6.75 -7.56
CA PHE A 47 -4.17 -6.53 -6.86
C PHE A 47 -3.03 -7.05 -7.73
N ASP A 48 -2.00 -6.22 -7.91
CA ASP A 48 -0.79 -6.58 -8.62
C ASP A 48 0.43 -6.31 -7.74
N LEU A 49 1.53 -6.97 -8.07
CA LEU A 49 2.81 -6.73 -7.43
C LEU A 49 3.77 -6.13 -8.46
N GLU A 50 4.32 -4.96 -8.13
CA GLU A 50 5.32 -4.27 -8.93
C GLU A 50 6.57 -3.99 -8.10
N GLU A 51 7.75 -3.98 -8.72
CA GLU A 51 8.96 -3.43 -8.12
C GLU A 51 9.09 -1.94 -8.50
N ASP A 52 9.52 -1.09 -7.56
CA ASP A 52 9.81 0.31 -7.88
C ASP A 52 11.12 0.39 -8.65
N ALA A 53 11.04 0.70 -9.95
CA ALA A 53 12.21 0.84 -10.82
C ALA A 53 13.24 1.88 -10.35
N ARG A 54 12.89 2.78 -9.43
CA ARG A 54 13.79 3.80 -8.86
C ARG A 54 14.56 3.29 -7.65
N MET A 55 14.16 2.17 -7.05
CA MET A 55 14.75 1.66 -5.81
C MET A 55 14.62 0.15 -5.71
N VAL A 56 15.76 -0.53 -5.89
CA VAL A 56 15.86 -1.99 -5.73
C VAL A 56 15.44 -2.41 -4.32
N GLY A 57 14.65 -3.48 -4.25
CA GLY A 57 14.13 -4.02 -2.98
C GLY A 57 12.96 -3.22 -2.40
N LEU A 58 12.44 -2.22 -3.12
CA LEU A 58 11.15 -1.59 -2.82
C LEU A 58 10.09 -2.16 -3.75
N HIS A 59 9.12 -2.86 -3.18
CA HIS A 59 7.98 -3.43 -3.90
C HIS A 59 6.69 -2.70 -3.55
N ARG A 60 5.67 -2.85 -4.41
CA ARG A 60 4.36 -2.23 -4.28
C ARG A 60 3.29 -3.24 -4.57
N VAL A 61 2.37 -3.40 -3.62
CA VAL A 61 1.05 -3.95 -3.91
C VAL A 61 0.22 -2.82 -4.51
N VAL A 62 -0.03 -2.93 -5.80
CA VAL A 62 -0.86 -2.01 -6.56
C VAL A 62 -2.30 -2.48 -6.47
N LYS A 63 -3.21 -1.52 -6.33
CA LYS A 63 -4.65 -1.76 -6.26
C LYS A 63 -5.31 -0.98 -7.38
N THR A 64 -6.02 -1.69 -8.22
CA THR A 64 -6.64 -1.13 -9.41
C THR A 64 -8.10 -1.51 -9.43
N PHE A 65 -8.99 -0.54 -9.56
CA PHE A 65 -10.41 -0.79 -9.79
C PHE A 65 -10.75 -0.52 -11.24
N THR A 66 -11.26 -1.54 -11.93
CA THR A 66 -11.73 -1.41 -13.32
C THR A 66 -13.25 -1.36 -13.32
N ALA A 67 -13.82 -0.25 -13.75
CA ALA A 67 -15.26 -0.07 -13.82
C ALA A 67 -15.88 -1.01 -14.87
N ALA A 68 -16.84 -1.83 -14.48
CA ALA A 68 -17.58 -2.71 -15.40
C ALA A 68 -18.72 -1.96 -16.12
N ARG A 69 -19.13 -0.81 -15.59
CA ARG A 69 -20.24 0.01 -16.09
C ARG A 69 -20.00 1.49 -15.80
N ALA A 70 -20.83 2.34 -16.39
CA ALA A 70 -20.82 3.75 -16.07
C ALA A 70 -21.16 3.98 -14.58
N ALA A 71 -20.36 4.80 -13.91
CA ALA A 71 -20.51 5.13 -12.49
C ALA A 71 -20.08 6.57 -12.23
N VAL A 72 -20.26 7.06 -11.01
CA VAL A 72 -19.79 8.38 -10.59
C VAL A 72 -19.04 8.23 -9.27
N LEU A 73 -17.78 8.65 -9.27
CA LEU A 73 -16.95 8.75 -8.08
C LEU A 73 -17.16 10.13 -7.43
N HIS A 74 -17.42 10.15 -6.14
CA HIS A 74 -17.62 11.35 -5.34
C HIS A 74 -16.39 11.63 -4.49
N VAL A 75 -15.64 12.70 -4.79
CA VAL A 75 -14.40 13.03 -4.08
C VAL A 75 -14.38 14.51 -3.75
N ALA A 76 -14.22 14.86 -2.48
CA ALA A 76 -14.11 16.25 -2.02
C ALA A 76 -15.23 17.19 -2.51
N GLY A 77 -16.45 16.68 -2.67
CA GLY A 77 -17.61 17.43 -3.18
C GLY A 77 -17.73 17.44 -4.70
N GLU A 78 -16.72 16.98 -5.42
CA GLU A 78 -16.72 16.85 -6.88
C GLU A 78 -17.30 15.52 -7.34
N ARG A 79 -17.81 15.51 -8.58
CA ARG A 79 -18.36 14.33 -9.25
C ARG A 79 -17.48 13.99 -10.45
N LEU A 80 -16.81 12.85 -10.38
CA LEU A 80 -15.99 12.33 -11.46
C LEU A 80 -16.74 11.19 -12.17
N PRO A 81 -17.25 11.37 -13.39
CA PRO A 81 -17.88 10.29 -14.14
C PRO A 81 -16.84 9.25 -14.55
N LEU A 82 -17.23 7.98 -14.50
CA LEU A 82 -16.47 6.84 -14.99
C LEU A 82 -17.27 6.15 -16.08
N GLY A 83 -16.60 5.80 -17.18
CA GLY A 83 -17.09 4.88 -18.20
C GLY A 83 -16.78 3.43 -17.87
N ALA A 84 -17.43 2.50 -18.58
CA ALA A 84 -17.02 1.10 -18.55
C ALA A 84 -15.61 0.96 -19.12
N GLY A 85 -14.75 0.22 -18.43
CA GLY A 85 -13.34 0.05 -18.75
C GLY A 85 -12.42 1.11 -18.15
N ASP A 86 -12.95 2.18 -17.55
CA ASP A 86 -12.11 3.16 -16.84
C ASP A 86 -11.43 2.53 -15.64
N VAL A 87 -10.19 2.94 -15.41
CA VAL A 87 -9.30 2.34 -14.42
C VAL A 87 -8.94 3.37 -13.36
N ILE A 88 -9.24 3.07 -12.10
CA ILE A 88 -8.80 3.83 -10.93
C ILE A 88 -7.61 3.12 -10.31
N ARG A 89 -6.42 3.76 -10.36
CA ARG A 89 -5.25 3.31 -9.59
C ARG A 89 -5.28 3.93 -8.20
N MET A 90 -5.41 3.09 -7.19
CA MET A 90 -5.48 3.51 -5.79
C MET A 90 -4.07 3.64 -5.19
N SER A 91 -3.97 4.25 -4.00
CA SER A 91 -2.70 4.37 -3.28
C SER A 91 -2.06 2.99 -3.06
N PRO A 92 -0.82 2.75 -3.53
CA PRO A 92 -0.18 1.45 -3.39
C PRO A 92 0.24 1.21 -1.94
N SER A 93 0.37 -0.07 -1.58
CA SER A 93 0.98 -0.46 -0.30
C SER A 93 2.43 -0.86 -0.53
N HIS A 94 3.38 -0.14 0.08
CA HIS A 94 4.81 -0.41 -0.09
C HIS A 94 5.24 -1.62 0.75
N LYS A 95 6.18 -2.39 0.21
CA LYS A 95 6.75 -3.60 0.81
C LYS A 95 8.24 -3.53 0.64
N TYR A 96 8.98 -3.79 1.70
CA TYR A 96 10.40 -3.52 1.72
C TYR A 96 11.19 -4.80 1.85
N GLU A 97 12.28 -4.91 1.11
CA GLU A 97 13.42 -5.64 1.64
C GLU A 97 13.96 -4.88 2.85
N GLU A 98 14.34 -5.62 3.89
CA GLU A 98 14.83 -5.03 5.13
C GLU A 98 16.01 -4.08 4.91
N ARG A 99 16.96 -4.50 4.07
CA ARG A 99 18.12 -3.67 3.72
C ARG A 99 17.68 -2.31 3.16
N THR A 100 16.77 -2.32 2.18
CA THR A 100 16.26 -1.12 1.53
C THR A 100 15.54 -0.21 2.53
N PHE A 101 14.75 -0.77 3.46
CA PHE A 101 14.10 0.02 4.51
C PHE A 101 15.10 0.73 5.42
N LEU A 102 16.15 0.04 5.89
CA LEU A 102 17.16 0.65 6.77
C LEU A 102 18.01 1.69 6.03
N GLU A 103 18.34 1.44 4.75
CA GLU A 103 19.02 2.41 3.89
C GLU A 103 18.19 3.68 3.68
N LEU A 104 16.87 3.55 3.47
CA LEU A 104 15.93 4.66 3.37
C LEU A 104 15.91 5.54 4.63
N LEU A 105 15.87 4.91 5.81
CA LEU A 105 15.91 5.66 7.08
C LEU A 105 17.21 6.45 7.21
N SER A 106 18.36 5.82 6.92
CA SER A 106 19.64 6.51 7.00
C SER A 106 19.78 7.63 5.97
N ALA A 107 19.21 7.46 4.77
CA ALA A 107 19.19 8.48 3.72
C ALA A 107 18.25 9.66 4.04
N ALA A 108 17.30 9.47 4.96
CA ALA A 108 16.41 10.51 5.46
C ALA A 108 16.99 11.26 6.68
N ASP A 109 18.30 11.15 6.94
CA ASP A 109 18.99 11.72 8.09
C ASP A 109 18.40 11.29 9.44
N LEU A 110 17.97 10.02 9.51
CA LEU A 110 17.50 9.40 10.74
C LEU A 110 18.54 8.44 11.29
N ASP A 111 18.88 8.62 12.57
CA ASP A 111 19.67 7.66 13.35
C ASP A 111 18.78 6.54 13.87
N ILE A 112 19.08 5.31 13.47
CA ILE A 112 18.40 4.11 13.94
C ILE A 112 18.92 3.78 15.33
N VAL A 113 18.03 3.91 16.33
CA VAL A 113 18.33 3.58 17.73
C VAL A 113 18.17 2.08 17.96
N GLN A 114 17.08 1.51 17.45
CA GLN A 114 16.77 0.09 17.62
C GLN A 114 15.84 -0.40 16.52
N VAL A 115 16.00 -1.66 16.11
CA VAL A 115 15.12 -2.36 15.18
C VAL A 115 14.45 -3.53 15.90
N PHE A 116 13.16 -3.68 15.68
CA PHE A 116 12.32 -4.76 16.19
C PHE A 116 11.70 -5.50 15.02
N ARG A 117 11.58 -6.82 15.14
CA ARG A 117 10.91 -7.68 14.16
C ARG A 117 9.67 -8.29 14.77
N SER A 118 8.59 -8.35 14.00
CA SER A 118 7.39 -9.06 14.42
C SER A 118 7.64 -10.56 14.56
N PRO A 119 6.88 -11.29 15.42
CA PRO A 119 7.05 -12.74 15.59
C PRO A 119 6.88 -13.56 14.31
N ASP A 120 6.01 -13.11 13.40
CA ASP A 120 5.77 -13.72 12.10
C ASP A 120 6.81 -13.31 11.03
N THR A 121 7.77 -12.47 11.41
CA THR A 121 8.83 -11.92 10.55
C THR A 121 8.33 -11.10 9.37
N ARG A 122 7.05 -10.68 9.37
CA ARG A 122 6.43 -9.92 8.29
C ARG A 122 6.59 -8.41 8.41
N PHE A 123 6.95 -7.91 9.59
CA PHE A 123 7.07 -6.48 9.84
C PHE A 123 8.39 -6.16 10.56
N LEU A 124 8.93 -4.99 10.22
CA LEU A 124 9.97 -4.32 10.97
C LEU A 124 9.42 -3.04 11.58
N MET A 125 9.94 -2.70 12.75
CA MET A 125 9.72 -1.43 13.39
C MET A 125 11.07 -0.86 13.82
N ALA A 126 11.36 0.37 13.41
CA ALA A 126 12.57 1.08 13.78
C ALA A 126 12.23 2.25 14.70
N ALA A 127 12.88 2.30 15.87
CA ALA A 127 12.94 3.49 16.69
C ALA A 127 14.08 4.38 16.17
N VAL A 128 13.75 5.62 15.82
CA VAL A 128 14.69 6.54 15.16
C VAL A 128 14.72 7.91 15.81
N ARG A 129 15.81 8.65 15.59
CA ARG A 129 15.96 10.07 15.96
C ARG A 129 16.42 10.85 14.75
N ALA A 130 15.98 12.10 14.64
CA ALA A 130 16.59 13.03 13.70
C ALA A 130 18.06 13.27 14.09
N ARG A 131 18.94 13.27 13.08
CA ARG A 131 20.34 13.67 13.23
C ARG A 131 20.47 15.18 13.50
#